data_AF-H1W5Q4-F1
#
_entry.id   AF-H1W5Q4-F1
#
_cell.length_a   1.000
_cell.length_b   1.000
_cell.length_c   1.000
_cell.angle_alpha   90.00
_cell.angle_beta   90.00
_cell.angle_gamma   90.00
#
_symmetry.space_group_name_H-M   'P 1'
#
loop_
_entity.id
_entity.type
_entity.pdbx_description
1 polymer ?
#
loop_
_entity_poly.entity_id
_entity_poly.type
_entity_poly.pdbx_seq_one_letter_code
_entity_poly.pdbx_strand_id
1 'polypeptide(L)'
;MLAHIRDELFEIALGHGPVTPVETLLEIKERQLRTVAGLPKILVFQEEDVQDRKLDVPLLYVRLIVHLEHLQNMFFIERLLAKRGHDDGALLSVSFEMVSKTLMFWTNMDRLSCMNGDFEWLVMAYAAPGGGILCLELLKPTLHGGNHPQNPKLTRSSIIQKLSLLVGFLDWVSPTAPNGDLCADCKCIIQHVLDQALNGPAASTSSAVDGDFPAALDAMDWDFSTQLDFNFDLLDTFDWLRPEVPSGQQS
;
A
#
# COMPACT_ATOMS: atom_id res chain seq x y z
N MET A 1 14.12 17.20 0.51
CA MET A 1 15.03 16.08 0.16
C MET A 1 14.24 14.81 -0.17
N LEU A 2 13.44 14.26 0.76
CA LEU A 2 12.54 13.13 0.44
C LEU A 2 11.52 13.43 -0.66
N ALA A 3 10.93 14.64 -0.63
CA ALA A 3 10.03 15.11 -1.68
C ALA A 3 10.67 15.12 -3.07
N HIS A 4 11.91 15.63 -3.22
CA HIS A 4 12.61 15.62 -4.52
C HIS A 4 12.85 14.21 -5.07
N ILE A 5 13.12 13.24 -4.19
CA ILE A 5 13.23 11.84 -4.61
C ILE A 5 11.86 11.33 -5.10
N ARG A 6 10.78 11.69 -4.39
CA ARG A 6 9.42 11.35 -4.79
C ARG A 6 9.03 11.96 -6.14
N ASP A 7 9.38 13.23 -6.37
CA ASP A 7 9.13 13.93 -7.63
C ASP A 7 9.85 13.22 -8.79
N GLU A 8 11.13 12.89 -8.62
CA GLU A 8 11.91 12.16 -9.64
C GLU A 8 11.33 10.76 -9.91
N LEU A 9 10.84 10.06 -8.88
CA LEU A 9 10.16 8.78 -9.04
C LEU A 9 8.85 8.92 -9.83
N PHE A 10 8.09 9.98 -9.58
CA PHE A 10 6.87 10.26 -10.34
C PHE A 10 7.17 10.67 -11.78
N GLU A 11 8.21 11.45 -12.04
CA GLU A 11 8.67 11.74 -13.40
C GLU A 11 9.05 10.46 -14.16
N ILE A 12 9.73 9.51 -13.50
CA ILE A 12 10.07 8.22 -14.09
C ILE A 12 8.81 7.35 -14.33
N ALA A 13 7.87 7.35 -13.39
CA ALA A 13 6.67 6.51 -13.47
C ALA A 13 5.63 7.04 -14.49
N LEU A 14 5.50 8.36 -14.61
CA LEU A 14 4.52 9.04 -15.47
C LEU A 14 5.12 9.52 -16.80
N GLY A 15 6.45 9.51 -16.93
CA GLY A 15 7.15 9.98 -18.11
C GLY A 15 6.86 9.12 -19.35
N HIS A 16 6.69 9.78 -20.49
CA HIS A 16 6.50 9.13 -21.79
C HIS A 16 7.83 8.86 -22.52
N GLY A 17 8.96 8.95 -21.79
CA GLY A 17 10.31 8.80 -22.30
C GLY A 17 10.77 7.35 -22.43
N PRO A 18 12.03 7.12 -22.86
CA PRO A 18 12.61 5.78 -22.85
C PRO A 18 12.61 5.22 -21.42
N VAL A 19 12.39 3.91 -21.29
CA VAL A 19 12.41 3.21 -20.00
C VAL A 19 13.73 3.51 -19.31
N THR A 20 13.67 4.11 -18.12
CA THR A 20 14.86 4.41 -17.31
C THR A 20 15.62 3.09 -17.04
N PRO A 21 16.96 3.08 -17.03
CA PRO A 21 17.71 1.88 -16.69
C PRO A 21 17.56 1.48 -15.21
N VAL A 22 17.83 0.21 -14.89
CA VAL A 22 17.75 -0.34 -13.52
C VAL A 22 18.77 0.33 -12.60
N GLU A 23 19.95 0.60 -13.13
CA GLU A 23 21.07 1.23 -12.43
C GLU A 23 20.68 2.58 -11.83
N THR A 24 19.92 3.41 -12.58
CA THR A 24 19.43 4.69 -12.08
C THR A 24 18.46 4.51 -10.91
N LEU A 25 17.58 3.50 -10.93
CA LEU A 25 16.69 3.23 -9.78
C LEU A 25 17.49 2.79 -8.54
N LEU A 26 18.55 1.99 -8.73
CA LEU A 26 19.45 1.58 -7.65
C LEU A 26 20.21 2.78 -7.06
N GLU A 27 20.65 3.72 -7.91
CA GLU A 27 21.26 4.98 -7.46
C GLU A 27 20.27 5.84 -6.65
N ILE A 28 19.00 5.93 -7.10
CA ILE A 28 17.93 6.62 -6.37
C ILE A 28 17.69 5.93 -5.02
N LYS A 29 17.65 4.59 -4.97
CA LYS A 29 17.54 3.78 -3.75
C LYS A 29 18.65 4.12 -2.76
N GLU A 30 19.91 4.13 -3.22
CA GLU A 30 21.04 4.48 -2.36
C GLU A 30 20.96 5.92 -1.85
N ARG A 31 20.53 6.87 -2.69
CA ARG A 31 20.36 8.27 -2.30
C ARG A 31 19.22 8.45 -1.28
N GLN A 32 18.13 7.70 -1.41
CA GLN A 32 17.05 7.64 -0.43
C GLN A 32 17.57 7.16 0.93
N LEU A 33 18.33 6.07 0.96
CA LEU A 33 18.94 5.53 2.18
C LEU A 33 19.91 6.53 2.83
N ARG A 34 20.78 7.17 2.04
CA ARG A 34 21.70 8.21 2.53
C ARG A 34 20.98 9.41 3.11
N THR A 35 19.89 9.85 2.47
CA THR A 35 19.07 10.98 2.93
C THR A 35 18.46 10.69 4.30
N VAL A 36 17.90 9.49 4.48
CA VAL A 36 17.30 9.05 5.75
C VAL A 36 18.36 8.90 6.84
N ALA A 37 19.53 8.33 6.51
CA ALA A 37 20.64 8.19 7.46
C ALA A 37 21.18 9.55 7.95
N GLY A 38 21.02 10.61 7.15
CA GLY A 38 21.40 11.99 7.51
C GLY A 38 20.38 12.77 8.33
N LEU A 39 19.20 12.19 8.64
CA LEU A 39 18.17 12.90 9.39
C LEU A 39 18.60 13.19 10.83
N PRO A 40 18.23 14.37 11.38
CA PRO A 40 18.39 14.65 12.80
C PRO A 40 17.70 13.59 13.65
N LYS A 41 18.35 13.15 14.75
CA LYS A 41 17.81 12.11 15.65
C LYS A 41 16.40 12.42 16.17
N ILE A 42 16.04 13.69 16.30
CA ILE A 42 14.70 14.12 16.72
C ILE A 42 13.59 13.69 15.74
N LEU A 43 13.90 13.51 14.46
CA LEU A 43 12.96 13.08 13.41
C LEU A 43 12.99 11.57 13.14
N VAL A 44 13.92 10.83 13.75
CA VAL A 44 14.05 9.39 13.52
C VAL A 44 13.03 8.65 14.38
N PHE A 45 12.15 7.90 13.73
CA PHE A 45 11.20 7.01 14.38
C PHE A 45 11.89 5.76 14.93
N GLN A 46 11.54 5.39 16.16
CA GLN A 46 11.87 4.10 16.77
C GLN A 46 10.57 3.41 17.22
N GLU A 47 10.52 2.08 17.17
CA GLU A 47 9.30 1.34 17.48
C GLU A 47 8.90 1.50 18.96
N GLU A 48 9.87 1.75 19.82
CA GLU A 48 9.74 2.03 21.24
C GLU A 48 9.06 3.38 21.53
N ASP A 49 9.16 4.34 20.60
CA ASP A 49 8.58 5.69 20.76
C ASP A 49 7.06 5.64 21.01
N VAL A 50 6.39 4.61 20.46
CA VAL A 50 4.94 4.45 20.57
C VAL A 50 4.50 4.00 21.96
N GLN A 51 5.40 3.37 22.71
CA GLN A 51 5.18 2.98 24.09
C GLN A 51 5.65 4.06 25.08
N ASP A 52 6.48 5.01 24.64
CA ASP A 52 6.94 6.11 25.49
C ASP A 52 5.83 7.14 25.71
N ARG A 53 5.23 7.12 26.90
CA ARG A 53 4.21 8.09 27.32
C ARG A 53 4.75 9.49 27.63
N LYS A 54 6.07 9.65 27.72
CA LYS A 54 6.72 10.95 27.93
C LYS A 54 6.98 11.69 26.61
N LEU A 55 6.97 10.95 25.50
CA LEU A 55 7.14 11.54 24.18
C LEU A 55 5.89 12.36 23.81
N ASP A 56 6.15 13.58 23.36
CA ASP A 56 5.11 14.49 22.88
C ASP A 56 4.41 13.90 21.65
N VAL A 57 3.07 13.95 21.63
CA VAL A 57 2.27 13.31 20.57
C VAL A 57 2.53 13.94 19.19
N PRO A 58 2.59 15.29 19.04
CA PRO A 58 3.11 15.97 17.86
C PRO A 58 4.41 15.40 17.33
N LEU A 59 5.39 15.19 18.21
CA LEU A 59 6.68 14.69 17.81
C LEU A 59 6.60 13.22 17.33
N LEU A 60 5.87 12.37 18.04
CA LEU A 60 5.66 10.97 17.65
C LEU A 60 5.01 10.87 16.26
N TYR A 61 3.96 11.64 16.03
CA TYR A 61 3.26 11.69 14.75
C TYR A 61 4.19 12.13 13.61
N VAL A 62 4.97 13.21 13.81
CA VAL A 62 5.91 13.68 12.79
C VAL A 62 6.96 12.62 12.47
N ARG A 63 7.49 11.92 13.48
CA ARG A 63 8.42 10.80 13.28
C ARG A 63 7.78 9.68 12.44
N LEU A 64 6.55 9.30 12.75
CA LEU A 64 5.82 8.28 12.01
C LEU A 64 5.57 8.69 10.55
N ILE A 65 5.14 9.93 10.30
CA ILE A 65 4.92 10.44 8.95
C ILE A 65 6.23 10.49 8.15
N VAL A 66 7.33 11.00 8.74
CA VAL A 66 8.64 11.01 8.07
C VAL A 66 9.11 9.60 7.73
N HIS A 67 8.83 8.63 8.59
CA HIS A 67 9.15 7.24 8.33
C HIS A 67 8.26 6.62 7.24
N LEU A 68 6.96 6.94 7.20
CA LEU A 68 6.05 6.52 6.13
C LEU A 68 6.44 7.12 4.78
N GLU A 69 6.84 8.40 4.74
CA GLU A 69 7.37 9.06 3.54
C GLU A 69 8.61 8.33 2.99
N HIS A 70 9.51 7.90 3.88
CA HIS A 70 10.62 7.05 3.48
C HIS A 70 10.17 5.71 2.89
N LEU A 71 9.27 5.01 3.58
CA LEU A 71 8.76 3.70 3.14
C LEU A 71 8.02 3.81 1.81
N GLN A 72 7.27 4.88 1.58
CA GLN A 72 6.55 5.12 0.33
C GLN A 72 7.52 5.33 -0.83
N ASN A 73 8.59 6.13 -0.64
CA ASN A 73 9.63 6.26 -1.66
C ASN A 73 10.30 4.92 -1.97
N MET A 74 10.64 4.14 -0.93
CA MET A 74 11.19 2.79 -1.13
C MET A 74 10.22 1.89 -1.88
N PHE A 75 8.93 1.92 -1.54
CA PHE A 75 7.89 1.14 -2.21
C PHE A 75 7.85 1.45 -3.70
N PHE A 76 7.85 2.73 -4.09
CA PHE A 76 7.85 3.11 -5.51
C PHE A 76 9.12 2.66 -6.23
N ILE A 77 10.29 2.79 -5.58
CA ILE A 77 11.57 2.31 -6.12
C ILE A 77 11.51 0.80 -6.36
N GLU A 78 11.16 0.00 -5.36
CA GLU A 78 11.09 -1.46 -5.49
C GLU A 78 10.04 -1.90 -6.50
N ARG A 79 8.90 -1.20 -6.59
CA ARG A 79 7.85 -1.50 -7.58
C ARG A 79 8.37 -1.25 -9.00
N LEU A 80 9.09 -0.15 -9.23
CA LEU A 80 9.69 0.16 -10.52
C LEU A 80 10.80 -0.85 -10.88
N LEU A 81 11.59 -1.30 -9.89
CA LEU A 81 12.61 -2.34 -10.08
C LEU A 81 11.96 -3.69 -10.43
N ALA A 82 10.91 -4.10 -9.71
CA ALA A 82 10.17 -5.34 -9.95
C ALA A 82 9.53 -5.35 -11.35
N LYS A 83 8.95 -4.22 -11.80
CA LYS A 83 8.42 -4.07 -13.18
C LYS A 83 9.49 -4.26 -14.26
N ARG A 84 10.77 -4.12 -13.92
CA ARG A 84 11.92 -4.33 -14.82
C ARG A 84 12.61 -5.68 -14.62
N GLY A 85 11.98 -6.59 -13.87
CA GLY A 85 12.52 -7.93 -13.58
C GLY A 85 13.61 -7.96 -12.50
N HIS A 86 13.79 -6.87 -11.77
CA HIS A 86 14.74 -6.78 -10.66
C HIS A 86 13.99 -6.81 -9.31
N ASP A 87 13.39 -7.95 -8.98
CA ASP A 87 12.74 -8.18 -7.69
C ASP A 87 13.57 -9.15 -6.82
N ASP A 88 14.05 -8.65 -5.69
CA ASP A 88 14.81 -9.41 -4.68
C ASP A 88 13.96 -9.73 -3.43
N GLY A 89 12.65 -9.48 -3.48
CA GLY A 89 11.72 -9.61 -2.35
C GLY A 89 11.63 -8.34 -1.49
N ALA A 90 12.43 -7.30 -1.76
CA ALA A 90 12.36 -6.05 -1.02
C ALA A 90 10.99 -5.37 -1.17
N LEU A 91 10.31 -5.48 -2.31
CA LEU A 91 8.97 -4.90 -2.51
C LEU A 91 7.96 -5.44 -1.48
N LEU A 92 7.95 -6.76 -1.27
CA LEU A 92 7.07 -7.39 -0.29
C LEU A 92 7.43 -6.95 1.13
N SER A 93 8.72 -6.89 1.45
CA SER A 93 9.22 -6.46 2.76
C SER A 93 8.86 -5.00 3.07
N VAL A 94 9.06 -4.08 2.14
CA VAL A 94 8.71 -2.66 2.30
C VAL A 94 7.20 -2.48 2.41
N SER A 95 6.42 -3.22 1.61
CA SER A 95 4.95 -3.20 1.67
C SER A 95 4.43 -3.64 3.04
N PHE A 96 5.01 -4.70 3.60
CA PHE A 96 4.67 -5.20 4.93
C PHE A 96 4.97 -4.18 6.03
N GLU A 97 6.14 -3.55 5.99
CA GLU A 97 6.51 -2.49 6.95
C GLU A 97 5.59 -1.27 6.79
N MET A 98 5.32 -0.83 5.56
CA MET A 98 4.46 0.34 5.29
C MET A 98 3.04 0.14 5.84
N VAL A 99 2.42 -1.02 5.61
CA VAL A 99 1.13 -1.36 6.22
C VAL A 99 1.25 -1.41 7.74
N SER A 100 2.30 -2.06 8.25
CA SER A 100 2.52 -2.19 9.70
C SER A 100 2.64 -0.86 10.42
N LYS A 101 3.37 0.11 9.87
CA LYS A 101 3.56 1.44 10.45
C LYS A 101 2.30 2.31 10.30
N THR A 102 1.57 2.18 9.19
CA THR A 102 0.29 2.88 9.01
C THR A 102 -0.76 2.41 10.03
N LEU A 103 -0.84 1.10 10.31
CA LEU A 103 -1.73 0.54 11.32
C LEU A 103 -1.46 1.05 12.75
N MET A 104 -0.26 1.59 13.02
CA MET A 104 0.07 2.13 14.33
C MET A 104 -0.77 3.35 14.68
N PHE A 105 -1.19 4.13 13.68
CA PHE A 105 -2.08 5.28 13.87
C PHE A 105 -3.43 4.87 14.43
N TRP A 106 -4.01 3.79 13.92
CA TRP A 106 -5.31 3.28 14.36
C TRP A 106 -5.21 2.49 15.68
N THR A 107 -4.23 1.59 15.78
CA THR A 107 -4.06 0.75 16.98
C THR A 107 -3.62 1.53 18.23
N ASN A 108 -3.13 2.76 18.06
CA ASN A 108 -2.78 3.69 19.15
C ASN A 108 -3.56 5.01 19.02
N MET A 109 -4.78 4.95 18.47
CA MET A 109 -5.61 6.12 18.22
C MET A 109 -6.00 6.86 19.52
N ASP A 110 -6.03 6.18 20.67
CA ASP A 110 -6.21 6.82 21.98
C ASP A 110 -5.19 7.93 22.24
N ARG A 111 -3.96 7.74 21.75
CA ARG A 111 -2.88 8.73 21.83
C ARG A 111 -2.82 9.64 20.61
N LEU A 112 -2.99 9.08 19.41
CA LEU A 112 -2.72 9.79 18.14
C LEU A 112 -3.94 10.55 17.57
N SER A 113 -5.15 10.29 18.06
CA SER A 113 -6.38 10.95 17.57
C SER A 113 -6.40 12.47 17.72
N CYS A 114 -5.63 13.03 18.65
CA CYS A 114 -5.61 14.48 18.86
C CYS A 114 -4.98 15.27 17.69
N MET A 115 -4.36 14.58 16.73
CA MET A 115 -3.66 15.21 15.61
C MET A 115 -4.31 15.03 14.25
N ASN A 116 -5.24 14.09 14.07
CA ASN A 116 -5.85 13.80 12.78
C ASN A 116 -7.34 13.48 12.93
N GLY A 117 -8.17 14.26 12.24
CA GLY A 117 -9.59 13.92 11.99
C GLY A 117 -9.79 13.05 10.75
N ASP A 118 -8.82 13.07 9.82
CA ASP A 118 -8.93 12.38 8.52
C ASP A 118 -7.85 11.29 8.42
N PHE A 119 -8.20 10.03 8.71
CA PHE A 119 -7.28 8.89 8.57
C PHE A 119 -7.38 8.23 7.18
N GLU A 120 -8.37 8.61 6.40
CA GLU A 120 -8.69 8.08 5.08
C GLU A 120 -7.55 8.31 4.10
N TRP A 121 -7.05 9.55 4.03
CA TRP A 121 -5.91 9.87 3.17
C TRP A 121 -4.67 9.07 3.58
N LEU A 122 -4.44 8.86 4.88
CA LEU A 122 -3.29 8.15 5.40
C LEU A 122 -3.35 6.67 5.00
N VAL A 123 -4.49 6.02 5.21
CA VAL A 123 -4.69 4.62 4.84
C VAL A 123 -4.57 4.44 3.34
N MET A 124 -5.20 5.32 2.55
CA MET A 124 -5.17 5.23 1.09
C MET A 124 -3.78 5.54 0.51
N ALA A 125 -3.03 6.49 1.09
CA ALA A 125 -1.71 6.85 0.60
C ALA A 125 -0.63 5.79 0.92
N TYR A 126 -0.73 5.12 2.07
CA TYR A 126 0.34 4.25 2.57
C TYR A 126 -0.08 2.79 2.72
N ALA A 127 -1.20 2.48 3.37
CA ALA A 127 -1.57 1.11 3.66
C ALA A 127 -2.22 0.40 2.47
N ALA A 128 -3.10 1.06 1.70
CA ALA A 128 -3.79 0.44 0.59
C ALA A 128 -2.83 -0.11 -0.48
N PRO A 129 -1.78 0.62 -0.94
CA PRO A 129 -0.83 0.09 -1.90
C PRO A 129 -0.02 -1.10 -1.38
N GLY A 130 0.46 -1.01 -0.14
CA GLY A 130 1.18 -2.11 0.49
C GLY A 130 0.28 -3.33 0.71
N GLY A 131 -0.97 -3.10 1.13
CA GLY A 131 -2.00 -4.11 1.30
C GLY A 131 -2.29 -4.86 0.00
N GLY A 132 -2.28 -4.16 -1.14
CA GLY A 132 -2.37 -4.77 -2.45
C GLY A 132 -1.27 -5.79 -2.76
N ILE A 133 0.00 -5.44 -2.47
CA ILE A 133 1.14 -6.37 -2.62
C ILE A 133 1.01 -7.55 -1.66
N LEU A 134 0.57 -7.32 -0.42
CA LEU A 134 0.33 -8.37 0.57
C LEU A 134 -0.79 -9.34 0.12
N CYS A 135 -1.86 -8.82 -0.47
CA CYS A 135 -2.95 -9.62 -1.05
C CYS A 135 -2.44 -10.48 -2.22
N LEU A 136 -1.63 -9.90 -3.10
CA LEU A 136 -1.01 -10.63 -4.20
C LEU A 136 -0.13 -11.78 -3.69
N GLU A 137 0.65 -11.55 -2.64
CA GLU A 137 1.47 -12.60 -2.02
C GLU A 137 0.63 -13.74 -1.43
N LEU A 138 -0.56 -13.45 -0.86
CA LEU A 138 -1.45 -14.52 -0.37
C LEU A 138 -2.02 -15.39 -1.49
N LEU A 139 -2.20 -14.81 -2.68
CA LEU A 139 -2.85 -15.49 -3.82
C LEU A 139 -1.84 -16.13 -4.77
N LYS A 140 -0.65 -15.55 -4.90
CA LYS A 140 0.48 -16.09 -5.65
C LYS A 140 1.72 -16.10 -4.74
N PRO A 141 1.84 -17.09 -3.83
CA PRO A 141 2.93 -17.12 -2.86
C PRO A 141 4.30 -17.20 -3.54
N THR A 142 5.16 -16.23 -3.24
CA THR A 142 6.56 -16.18 -3.67
C THR A 142 7.52 -16.60 -2.55
N LEU A 143 7.04 -16.72 -1.32
CA LEU A 143 7.82 -17.18 -0.16
C LEU A 143 8.06 -18.70 -0.19
N HIS A 144 9.18 -19.12 -0.80
CA HIS A 144 9.61 -20.51 -0.85
C HIS A 144 10.00 -21.01 0.56
N GLY A 145 9.17 -21.84 1.18
CA GLY A 145 9.40 -22.36 2.54
C GLY A 145 8.76 -21.56 3.68
N GLY A 146 7.91 -20.57 3.36
CA GLY A 146 7.04 -19.89 4.32
C GLY A 146 7.61 -18.65 5.03
N ASN A 147 8.90 -18.34 4.84
CA ASN A 147 9.57 -17.19 5.44
C ASN A 147 10.33 -16.37 4.38
N HIS A 148 10.35 -15.04 4.53
CA HIS A 148 11.15 -14.17 3.67
C HIS A 148 12.65 -14.28 4.00
N PRO A 149 13.57 -14.40 3.00
CA PRO A 149 15.00 -14.63 3.25
C PRO A 149 15.67 -13.52 4.07
N GLN A 150 15.21 -12.28 3.89
CA GLN A 150 15.79 -11.09 4.53
C GLN A 150 14.92 -10.55 5.67
N ASN A 151 13.69 -11.06 5.86
CA ASN A 151 12.78 -10.58 6.90
C ASN A 151 12.05 -11.74 7.59
N PRO A 152 12.61 -12.30 8.67
CA PRO A 152 12.01 -13.44 9.38
C PRO A 152 10.64 -13.15 9.99
N LYS A 153 10.29 -11.87 10.21
CA LYS A 153 8.96 -11.49 10.72
C LYS A 153 7.87 -11.65 9.65
N LEU A 154 8.26 -11.63 8.37
CA LEU A 154 7.36 -11.72 7.24
C LEU A 154 7.06 -13.18 6.92
N THR A 155 5.91 -13.61 7.43
CA THR A 155 5.32 -14.94 7.24
C THR A 155 3.90 -14.80 6.70
N ARG A 156 3.35 -15.86 6.10
CA ARG A 156 1.94 -15.89 5.68
C ARG A 156 0.98 -15.50 6.80
N SER A 157 1.22 -15.99 8.03
CA SER A 157 0.41 -15.67 9.20
C SER A 157 0.48 -14.18 9.55
N SER A 158 1.67 -13.59 9.53
CA SER A 158 1.83 -12.16 9.78
C SER A 158 1.15 -11.29 8.72
N ILE A 159 1.17 -11.70 7.45
CA ILE A 159 0.48 -11.01 6.36
C ILE A 159 -1.03 -11.01 6.60
N ILE A 160 -1.59 -12.19 6.89
CA ILE A 160 -3.02 -12.34 7.24
C ILE A 160 -3.38 -11.41 8.40
N GLN A 161 -2.61 -11.42 9.49
CA GLN A 161 -2.88 -10.57 10.65
C GLN A 161 -2.87 -9.07 10.31
N LYS A 162 -1.89 -8.61 9.52
CA LYS A 162 -1.81 -7.20 9.09
C LYS A 162 -2.97 -6.82 8.18
N LEU A 163 -3.34 -7.68 7.24
CA LEU A 163 -4.49 -7.45 6.37
C LEU A 163 -5.81 -7.47 7.14
N SER A 164 -5.99 -8.35 8.13
CA SER A 164 -7.18 -8.35 8.98
C SER A 164 -7.30 -7.06 9.82
N LEU A 165 -6.19 -6.54 10.34
CA LEU A 165 -6.17 -5.24 11.01
C LEU A 165 -6.47 -4.09 10.04
N LEU A 166 -5.97 -4.18 8.80
CA LEU A 166 -6.23 -3.18 7.77
C LEU A 166 -7.70 -3.14 7.37
N VAL A 167 -8.36 -4.30 7.26
CA VAL A 167 -9.82 -4.38 7.09
C VAL A 167 -10.55 -3.66 8.22
N GLY A 168 -10.14 -3.87 9.47
CA GLY A 168 -10.72 -3.18 10.62
C GLY A 168 -10.50 -1.66 10.59
N PHE A 169 -9.33 -1.21 10.14
CA PHE A 169 -9.05 0.21 9.98
C PHE A 169 -9.89 0.84 8.86
N LEU A 170 -10.00 0.16 7.71
CA LEU A 170 -10.83 0.62 6.59
C LEU A 170 -12.33 0.62 6.93
N ASP A 171 -12.80 -0.31 7.77
CA ASP A 171 -14.19 -0.33 8.26
C ASP A 171 -14.50 0.80 9.25
N TRP A 172 -13.49 1.29 9.97
CA TRP A 172 -13.64 2.40 10.90
C TRP A 172 -13.81 3.75 10.20
N VAL A 173 -13.32 3.88 8.97
CA VAL A 173 -13.49 5.08 8.13
C VAL A 173 -14.98 5.32 7.86
N SER A 174 -15.43 6.57 8.04
CA SER A 174 -16.82 6.92 7.71
C SER A 174 -17.06 6.79 6.21
N PRO A 175 -18.17 6.19 5.75
CA PRO A 175 -18.55 6.18 4.33
C PRO A 175 -18.71 7.60 3.75
N THR A 176 -19.01 8.59 4.59
CA THR A 176 -19.16 9.99 4.19
C THR A 176 -17.85 10.78 4.19
N ALA A 177 -16.75 10.16 4.61
CA ALA A 177 -15.44 10.80 4.63
C ALA A 177 -14.87 10.95 3.21
N PRO A 178 -13.92 11.86 2.98
CA PRO A 178 -13.14 11.88 1.75
C PRO A 178 -12.51 10.50 1.51
N ASN A 179 -12.68 9.94 0.31
CA ASN A 179 -12.26 8.58 -0.05
C ASN A 179 -13.02 7.44 0.69
N GLY A 180 -14.15 7.69 1.34
CA GLY A 180 -14.94 6.66 2.02
C GLY A 180 -15.31 5.48 1.12
N ASP A 181 -15.76 5.76 -0.10
CA ASP A 181 -16.07 4.73 -1.11
C ASP A 181 -14.83 3.90 -1.48
N LEU A 182 -13.67 4.55 -1.71
CA LEU A 182 -12.41 3.87 -2.02
C LEU A 182 -11.93 3.00 -0.85
N CYS A 183 -12.12 3.45 0.39
CA CYS A 183 -11.82 2.66 1.58
C CYS A 183 -12.73 1.43 1.66
N ALA A 184 -14.02 1.57 1.35
CA ALA A 184 -14.98 0.47 1.32
C ALA A 184 -14.63 -0.57 0.23
N ASP A 185 -14.24 -0.11 -0.96
CA ASP A 185 -13.79 -0.99 -2.05
C ASP A 185 -12.52 -1.74 -1.67
N CYS A 186 -11.52 -1.03 -1.13
CA CYS A 186 -10.27 -1.63 -0.66
C CYS A 186 -10.53 -2.68 0.43
N LYS A 187 -11.44 -2.38 1.37
CA LYS A 187 -11.87 -3.31 2.41
C LYS A 187 -12.46 -4.57 1.80
N CYS A 188 -13.40 -4.44 0.86
CA CYS A 188 -14.07 -5.56 0.22
C CYS A 188 -13.07 -6.49 -0.48
N ILE A 189 -12.13 -5.92 -1.24
CA ILE A 189 -11.06 -6.67 -1.92
C ILE A 189 -10.22 -7.43 -0.90
N ILE A 190 -9.70 -6.76 0.13
CA ILE A 190 -8.83 -7.41 1.13
C ILE A 190 -9.58 -8.52 1.87
N GLN A 191 -10.85 -8.29 2.23
CA GLN A 191 -11.70 -9.30 2.86
C GLN A 191 -11.85 -10.53 1.97
N HIS A 192 -12.15 -10.35 0.69
CA HIS A 192 -12.29 -11.47 -0.24
C HIS A 192 -11.00 -12.29 -0.37
N VAL A 193 -9.85 -11.62 -0.47
CA VAL A 193 -8.54 -12.28 -0.51
C VAL A 193 -8.28 -13.07 0.78
N LEU A 194 -8.61 -12.50 1.94
CA LEU A 194 -8.49 -13.18 3.22
C LEU A 194 -9.41 -14.41 3.30
N ASP A 195 -10.66 -14.29 2.87
CA ASP A 195 -11.62 -15.40 2.87
C ASP A 195 -11.16 -16.54 1.97
N GLN A 196 -10.66 -16.23 0.77
CA GLN A 196 -10.07 -17.24 -0.12
C GLN A 196 -8.83 -17.88 0.49
N ALA A 197 -7.95 -17.09 1.11
CA ALA A 197 -6.73 -17.56 1.74
C ALA A 197 -6.99 -18.43 2.98
N LEU A 198 -8.08 -18.20 3.72
CA LEU A 198 -8.40 -18.90 4.96
C LEU A 198 -9.32 -20.12 4.73
N ASN A 199 -10.29 -20.01 3.83
CA ASN A 199 -11.30 -21.04 3.61
C ASN A 199 -10.99 -21.97 2.40
N GLY A 200 -9.98 -21.62 1.60
CA GLY A 200 -9.59 -22.36 0.40
C GLY A 200 -10.57 -22.16 -0.77
N PRO A 201 -10.20 -22.60 -2.00
CA PRO A 201 -10.98 -22.37 -3.22
C PRO A 201 -12.33 -23.11 -3.29
N ALA A 202 -12.72 -23.85 -2.24
CA ALA A 202 -13.98 -24.61 -2.20
C ALA A 202 -15.14 -23.86 -1.52
N ALA A 203 -14.90 -22.71 -0.90
CA ALA A 203 -15.90 -21.98 -0.11
C ALA A 203 -16.59 -20.82 -0.85
N SER A 204 -16.07 -20.38 -2.00
CA SER A 204 -16.63 -19.26 -2.77
C SER A 204 -17.89 -19.62 -3.57
N THR A 205 -18.33 -20.88 -3.59
CA THR A 205 -19.50 -21.34 -4.36
C THR A 205 -20.78 -21.54 -3.53
N SER A 206 -20.78 -21.22 -2.23
CA SER A 206 -21.91 -21.55 -1.34
C SER A 206 -22.55 -20.36 -0.61
N SER A 207 -22.21 -19.12 -0.97
CA SER A 207 -22.83 -17.91 -0.37
C SER A 207 -23.65 -17.09 -1.37
N ALA A 208 -24.33 -17.76 -2.31
CA ALA A 208 -25.43 -17.16 -3.08
C ALA A 208 -26.76 -17.43 -2.35
N VAL A 209 -27.01 -16.71 -1.26
CA VAL A 209 -28.35 -16.61 -0.67
C VAL A 209 -28.55 -15.21 -0.10
N ASP A 210 -29.40 -14.47 -0.80
CA ASP A 210 -30.11 -13.25 -0.41
C ASP A 210 -29.30 -12.07 0.13
N GLY A 211 -28.58 -11.42 -0.78
CA GLY A 211 -28.20 -10.02 -0.69
C GLY A 211 -28.00 -9.50 -2.11
N ASP A 212 -28.59 -8.36 -2.43
CA ASP A 212 -28.58 -7.67 -3.72
C ASP A 212 -27.16 -7.26 -4.14
N PHE A 213 -26.32 -8.24 -4.49
CA PHE A 213 -25.02 -8.05 -5.11
C PHE A 213 -25.20 -8.10 -6.62
N PRO A 214 -24.70 -7.13 -7.41
CA PRO A 214 -24.87 -7.16 -8.85
C PRO A 214 -24.21 -8.42 -9.42
N ALA A 215 -25.02 -9.29 -10.02
CA ALA A 215 -24.62 -10.53 -10.71
C ALA A 215 -23.64 -10.32 -11.89
N ALA A 216 -23.12 -9.10 -12.08
CA ALA A 216 -22.08 -8.76 -13.03
C ALA A 216 -20.67 -9.17 -12.57
N LEU A 217 -20.45 -9.44 -11.27
CA LEU A 217 -19.12 -9.81 -10.75
C LEU A 217 -18.80 -11.31 -10.91
N ASP A 218 -19.82 -12.16 -11.05
CA ASP A 218 -19.65 -13.64 -11.12
C ASP A 218 -19.35 -14.13 -12.55
N ALA A 219 -19.57 -13.27 -13.57
CA ALA A 219 -19.33 -13.59 -14.99
C ALA A 219 -18.00 -13.03 -15.54
N MET A 220 -17.28 -12.22 -14.75
CA MET A 220 -15.90 -11.88 -15.06
C MET A 220 -15.03 -12.97 -14.45
N ASP A 221 -14.50 -13.84 -15.31
CA ASP A 221 -13.22 -14.49 -15.10
C ASP A 221 -12.20 -13.36 -14.86
N TRP A 222 -12.18 -12.84 -13.62
CA TRP A 222 -11.35 -11.75 -13.16
C TRP A 222 -9.93 -12.26 -13.32
N ASP A 223 -9.29 -11.92 -14.43
CA ASP A 223 -7.87 -12.13 -14.66
C ASP A 223 -7.12 -11.25 -13.65
N PHE A 224 -7.05 -11.81 -12.44
CA PHE A 224 -6.45 -11.28 -11.24
C PHE A 224 -4.99 -10.87 -11.53
N SER A 225 -4.38 -11.42 -12.58
CA SER A 225 -3.02 -11.12 -13.03
C SER A 225 -2.92 -9.79 -13.79
N THR A 226 -3.91 -9.45 -14.61
CA THR A 226 -3.94 -8.19 -15.37
C THR A 226 -4.58 -7.06 -14.58
N GLN A 227 -5.45 -7.37 -13.62
CA GLN A 227 -6.10 -6.39 -12.75
C GLN A 227 -5.33 -6.06 -11.45
N LEU A 228 -4.26 -6.80 -11.13
CA LEU A 228 -3.28 -6.49 -10.07
C LEU A 228 -1.97 -5.84 -10.55
N ASP A 229 -1.85 -5.55 -11.84
CA ASP A 229 -1.70 -4.13 -12.15
C ASP A 229 -3.02 -3.50 -11.68
N PHE A 230 -3.33 -3.38 -10.37
CA PHE A 230 -3.03 -2.18 -9.58
C PHE A 230 -2.46 -1.10 -10.49
N ASN A 231 -3.29 -0.76 -11.48
CA ASN A 231 -3.46 0.58 -11.94
C ASN A 231 -3.57 1.36 -10.65
N PHE A 232 -2.48 2.04 -10.33
CA PHE A 232 -2.50 3.15 -9.42
C PHE A 232 -3.37 4.20 -10.13
N ASP A 233 -4.69 3.96 -10.18
CA ASP A 233 -5.67 5.01 -10.42
C ASP A 233 -5.73 5.98 -9.22
N LEU A 234 -4.95 5.68 -8.18
CA LEU A 234 -4.48 6.67 -7.20
C LEU A 234 -3.53 7.73 -7.83
N LEU A 235 -2.93 7.47 -8.99
CA LEU A 235 -2.32 8.47 -9.87
C LEU A 235 -3.32 8.99 -10.93
N ASP A 236 -4.36 8.24 -11.30
CA ASP A 236 -5.55 8.78 -12.01
C ASP A 236 -6.42 9.67 -11.08
N THR A 237 -6.01 9.96 -9.84
CA THR A 237 -6.58 11.11 -9.10
C THR A 237 -6.29 12.45 -9.82
N PHE A 238 -5.37 12.45 -10.80
CA PHE A 238 -5.09 13.57 -11.71
C PHE A 238 -5.71 13.43 -13.11
N ASP A 239 -6.77 12.63 -13.30
CA ASP A 239 -7.41 12.41 -14.61
C ASP A 239 -8.15 13.66 -15.18
N TRP A 240 -8.12 14.79 -14.47
CA TRP A 240 -8.59 16.10 -14.95
C TRP A 240 -7.59 16.84 -15.87
N LEU A 241 -6.42 16.25 -16.16
CA LEU A 241 -5.37 16.83 -17.00
C LEU A 241 -5.16 16.15 -18.36
N ARG A 242 -5.99 15.17 -18.75
CA ARG A 242 -5.99 14.66 -20.13
C ARG A 242 -6.81 15.60 -21.03
N PRO A 243 -6.28 16.08 -22.17
CA PRO A 243 -7.12 16.72 -23.18
C PRO A 243 -8.14 15.70 -23.68
N GLU A 244 -9.41 16.08 -23.74
CA GLU A 244 -10.46 15.22 -24.31
C GLU A 244 -10.03 14.73 -25.69
N VAL A 245 -9.90 13.41 -25.86
CA VAL A 245 -9.76 12.81 -27.18
C VAL A 245 -11.11 13.04 -27.88
N PRO A 246 -11.15 13.75 -29.01
CA PRO A 246 -12.42 14.08 -29.65
C PRO A 246 -13.15 12.80 -30.04
N SER A 247 -14.37 12.68 -29.53
CA SER A 247 -15.33 11.67 -29.94
C SER A 247 -15.67 11.88 -31.42
N GLY A 248 -15.21 10.97 -32.27
CA GLY A 248 -15.69 10.92 -33.65
C GLY A 248 -14.71 10.32 -34.65
N GLN A 249 -14.62 8.99 -34.69
CA GLN A 249 -14.41 8.26 -35.94
C GLN A 249 -14.81 6.79 -35.79
N GLN A 250 -16.13 6.56 -35.76
CA GLN A 250 -16.71 5.30 -36.22
C GLN A 250 -17.97 5.62 -37.04
N SER A 251 -17.74 6.08 -38.27
CA SER A 251 -18.41 5.67 -39.53
C SER A 251 -18.15 6.73 -40.60
#